data_AF-A0A2R6KY62-F1
#
_entry.id   AF-A0A2R6KY62-F1
#
_cell.length_a   1.000
_cell.length_b   1.000
_cell.length_c   1.000
_cell.angle_alpha   90.00
_cell.angle_beta   90.00
_cell.angle_gamma   90.00
#
_symmetry.space_group_name_H-M   'P 1'
#
loop_
_entity.id
_entity.type
_entity.pdbx_description
1 polymer ?
#
loop_
_entity_poly.entity_id
_entity_poly.type
_entity_poly.pdbx_seq_one_letter_code
_entity_poly.pdbx_strand_id
1 'polypeptide(L)'
;MSATVEITEGDGVYTAVDSETGATGRGGSRAMALAALAVQLQGLDEEMADELDPTTTLKVLSGSVQERFEDEDVSEEDVEDAIAWARRG
;
A
#
# COMPACT_ATOMS: atom_id res chain seq x y z
N MET A 1 13.19 -17.46 -3.56
CA MET A 1 12.07 -17.57 -2.60
C MET A 1 11.04 -16.54 -3.02
N SER A 2 9.75 -16.86 -2.91
CA SER A 2 8.68 -15.89 -3.21
C SER A 2 8.31 -15.20 -1.91
N ALA A 3 8.60 -13.90 -1.79
CA ALA A 3 8.15 -13.09 -0.67
C ALA A 3 6.63 -13.24 -0.54
N THR A 4 6.18 -13.75 0.60
CA THR A 4 4.78 -14.01 0.87
C THR A 4 4.36 -13.21 2.09
N VAL A 5 3.28 -12.45 1.95
CA VAL A 5 2.64 -11.75 3.08
C VAL A 5 1.48 -12.60 3.58
N GLU A 6 1.52 -12.94 4.87
CA GLU A 6 0.42 -13.63 5.55
C GLU A 6 -0.47 -12.60 6.25
N ILE A 7 -1.79 -12.71 6.07
CA ILE A 7 -2.75 -11.84 6.73
C ILE A 7 -3.65 -12.67 7.64
N THR A 8 -3.71 -12.29 8.92
CA THR A 8 -4.57 -12.89 9.93
C THR A 8 -5.54 -11.84 10.49
N GLU A 9 -6.69 -12.30 10.97
CA GLU A 9 -7.70 -11.47 11.62
C GLU A 9 -7.98 -12.02 13.02
N GLY A 10 -7.96 -11.15 14.03
CA GLY A 10 -8.32 -11.47 15.40
C GLY A 10 -8.93 -10.25 16.09
N ASP A 11 -10.03 -10.43 16.81
CA ASP A 11 -10.71 -9.36 17.55
C ASP A 11 -11.03 -8.10 16.71
N GLY A 12 -11.33 -8.27 15.42
CA GLY A 12 -11.62 -7.18 14.48
C GLY A 12 -10.39 -6.39 14.01
N VAL A 13 -9.18 -6.86 14.33
CA VAL A 13 -7.91 -6.29 13.88
C VAL A 13 -7.25 -7.24 12.90
N TYR A 14 -6.80 -6.69 11.78
CA TYR A 14 -6.01 -7.40 10.78
C TYR A 14 -4.53 -7.22 11.05
N THR A 15 -3.76 -8.29 10.95
CA THR A 15 -2.29 -8.30 11.06
C THR A 15 -1.70 -8.89 9.78
N ALA A 16 -0.86 -8.13 9.10
CA ALA A 16 -0.06 -8.56 7.96
C ALA A 16 1.38 -8.82 8.41
N VAL A 17 1.96 -9.95 8.01
CA VAL A 17 3.33 -10.36 8.36
C VAL A 17 4.09 -10.70 7.08
N ASP A 18 5.23 -10.07 6.88
CA ASP A 18 6.16 -10.46 5.81
C ASP A 18 7.01 -11.66 6.26
N SER A 19 6.97 -12.74 5.49
CA SER A 19 7.63 -14.00 5.84
C SER A 19 9.16 -13.97 5.73
N GLU A 20 9.73 -13.02 4.99
CA GLU A 20 11.19 -12.93 4.80
C GLU A 20 11.86 -12.07 5.88
N THR A 21 11.24 -10.95 6.24
CA THR A 21 11.79 -9.98 7.21
C THR A 21 11.22 -10.13 8.62
N GLY A 22 10.04 -10.76 8.76
CA GLY A 22 9.28 -10.79 10.00
C GLY A 22 8.62 -9.45 10.36
N ALA A 23 8.67 -8.46 9.47
CA ALA A 23 8.00 -7.18 9.67
C ALA A 23 6.48 -7.39 9.79
N THR A 24 5.83 -6.56 10.61
CA THR A 24 4.39 -6.68 10.86
C THR A 24 3.68 -5.34 10.71
N GLY A 25 2.50 -5.37 10.09
CA GLY A 25 1.59 -4.23 10.01
C GLY A 25 0.22 -4.60 10.56
N ARG A 26 -0.43 -3.69 11.29
CA ARG A 26 -1.75 -3.90 11.89
C ARG A 26 -2.74 -2.83 11.46
N GLY A 27 -4.02 -3.17 11.41
CA GLY A 27 -5.06 -2.20 11.12
C GLY A 27 -6.48 -2.74 11.22
N GLY A 28 -7.47 -1.85 11.25
CA GLY A 28 -8.90 -2.24 11.30
C GLY A 28 -9.45 -2.83 10.00
N SER A 29 -8.62 -2.93 8.96
CA SER A 29 -8.93 -3.59 7.69
C SER A 29 -7.67 -4.22 7.11
N ARG A 30 -7.85 -5.16 6.17
CA ARG A 30 -6.73 -5.77 5.44
C ARG A 30 -5.85 -4.72 4.73
N ALA A 31 -6.48 -3.70 4.14
CA ALA A 31 -5.77 -2.64 3.43
C ALA A 31 -4.89 -1.81 4.39
N MET A 32 -5.41 -1.49 5.58
CA MET A 32 -4.65 -0.77 6.60
C MET A 32 -3.49 -1.61 7.15
N ALA A 33 -3.71 -2.90 7.40
CA ALA A 33 -2.65 -3.80 7.86
C ALA A 33 -1.49 -3.91 6.84
N LEU A 34 -1.82 -3.97 5.54
CA LEU A 34 -0.83 -3.95 4.47
C LEU A 34 -0.10 -2.61 4.34
N ALA A 35 -0.82 -1.48 4.47
CA ALA A 35 -0.21 -0.16 4.44
C ALA A 35 0.78 0.04 5.61
N ALA A 36 0.40 -0.37 6.82
CA ALA A 36 1.28 -0.35 7.99
C ALA A 36 2.52 -1.25 7.79
N LEU A 37 2.35 -2.42 7.16
CA LEU A 37 3.47 -3.31 6.82
C LEU A 37 4.41 -2.66 5.81
N ALA A 38 3.89 -1.97 4.79
CA ALA A 38 4.70 -1.27 3.80
C ALA A 38 5.57 -0.18 4.44
N VAL A 39 5.03 0.59 5.40
CA VAL A 39 5.79 1.60 6.16
C VAL A 39 6.95 0.96 6.92
N GLN A 40 6.69 -0.16 7.60
CA GLN A 40 7.71 -0.93 8.32
C GLN A 40 8.82 -1.46 7.42
N LEU A 41 8.46 -2.01 6.25
CA LEU A 41 9.43 -2.53 5.28
C LEU A 41 10.29 -1.43 4.65
N GLN A 42 9.81 -0.19 4.61
CA GLN A 42 10.59 0.98 4.18
C GLN A 42 11.56 1.50 5.25
N GLY A 43 11.55 0.92 6.46
CA GLY A 43 12.39 1.37 7.58
C GLY A 43 12.00 2.74 8.13
N LEU A 44 10.74 3.14 7.92
CA LEU A 44 10.17 4.34 8.51
C LEU A 44 9.74 4.01 9.94
N ASP A 45 10.20 4.80 10.91
CA ASP A 45 9.99 4.55 12.34
C ASP A 45 8.51 4.30 12.70
N GLU A 46 8.33 3.35 13.60
CA GLU A 46 7.07 2.76 14.07
C GLU A 46 6.10 3.80 14.69
N GLU A 47 6.61 4.96 15.11
CA GLU A 47 5.83 6.11 15.59
C GLU A 47 4.88 6.68 14.51
N MET A 48 5.14 6.44 13.22
CA MET A 48 4.25 6.87 12.13
C MET A 48 3.06 5.92 11.89
N ALA A 49 3.09 4.70 12.44
CA ALA A 49 2.07 3.67 12.17
C ALA A 49 0.75 3.91 12.94
N ASP A 50 0.83 4.44 14.17
CA ASP A 50 -0.34 4.82 14.97
C ASP A 50 -0.94 6.18 14.52
N GLU A 51 -0.19 6.97 13.75
CA GLU A 51 -0.59 8.26 13.16
C GLU A 51 -0.90 8.19 11.65
N LEU A 52 -1.24 7.00 11.12
CA LEU A 52 -1.69 6.88 9.73
C LEU A 52 -3.09 7.50 9.56
N ASP A 53 -3.13 8.84 9.56
CA ASP A 53 -4.20 9.63 8.97
C ASP A 53 -4.48 9.07 7.56
N PRO A 54 -5.75 8.87 7.15
CA PRO A 54 -6.11 8.53 5.78
C PRO A 54 -5.33 9.31 4.70
N THR A 55 -4.93 10.56 4.97
CA THR A 55 -4.06 11.34 4.09
C THR A 55 -2.67 10.71 3.88
N THR A 56 -2.03 10.21 4.94
CA THR A 56 -0.74 9.52 4.87
C THR A 56 -0.87 8.19 4.14
N THR A 57 -1.96 7.46 4.39
CA THR A 57 -2.29 6.23 3.65
C THR A 57 -2.45 6.50 2.15
N LEU A 58 -3.17 7.57 1.79
CA LEU A 58 -3.33 7.99 0.39
C LEU A 58 -2.01 8.42 -0.24
N LYS A 59 -1.13 9.10 0.49
CA LYS A 59 0.20 9.51 0.00
C LYS A 59 1.11 8.32 -0.29
N VAL A 60 1.12 7.32 0.59
CA VAL A 60 1.90 6.09 0.38
C VAL A 60 1.36 5.31 -0.82
N LEU A 61 0.02 5.16 -0.92
CA LEU A 61 -0.61 4.53 -2.08
C LEU A 61 -0.34 5.28 -3.38
N SER A 62 -0.42 6.61 -3.38
CA SER A 62 -0.11 7.41 -4.57
C SER A 62 1.35 7.29 -4.98
N GLY A 63 2.28 7.21 -4.02
CA GLY A 63 3.70 6.99 -4.31
C GLY A 63 3.95 5.63 -4.99
N SER A 64 3.36 4.56 -4.45
CA SER A 64 3.50 3.21 -5.05
C SER A 64 2.82 3.10 -6.41
N VAL A 65 1.68 3.76 -6.62
CA VAL A 65 1.01 3.82 -7.92
C VAL A 65 1.86 4.60 -8.94
N GLN A 66 2.48 5.69 -8.52
CA GLN A 66 3.36 6.49 -9.37
C GLN A 66 4.62 5.70 -9.78
N GLU A 67 5.25 4.99 -8.85
CA GLU A 67 6.41 4.13 -9.14
C GLU A 67 6.08 3.06 -10.19
N ARG A 68 4.89 2.45 -10.11
CA ARG A 68 4.43 1.49 -11.13
C ARG A 68 4.22 2.13 -12.51
N PHE A 69 3.76 3.36 -12.57
CA PHE A 69 3.63 4.07 -13.85
C PHE A 69 4.98 4.38 -14.46
N GLU A 70 5.98 4.73 -13.63
CA GLU A 70 7.36 4.94 -14.07
C GLU A 70 8.00 3.62 -14.58
N ASP A 71 7.76 2.50 -13.90
CA ASP A 71 8.26 1.17 -14.30
C ASP A 71 7.60 0.63 -15.57
N GLU A 72 6.30 0.92 -15.76
CA GLU A 72 5.52 0.47 -16.92
C GLU A 72 5.63 1.44 -18.13
N ASP A 73 6.49 2.46 -18.04
CA ASP A 73 6.68 3.53 -19.05
C ASP A 73 5.36 4.20 -19.49
N VAL A 74 4.46 4.36 -18.53
CA VAL A 74 3.13 4.95 -18.75
C VAL A 74 3.25 6.45 -18.65
N SER A 75 2.91 7.14 -19.75
CA SER A 75 2.94 8.59 -19.79
C SER A 75 1.67 9.22 -19.22
N GLU A 76 1.75 10.50 -18.88
CA GLU A 76 0.57 11.28 -18.44
C GLU A 76 -0.51 11.32 -19.54
N GLU A 77 -0.11 11.27 -20.82
CA GLU A 77 -1.02 11.23 -21.97
C GLU A 77 -1.81 9.90 -22.03
N ASP A 78 -1.17 8.77 -21.72
CA ASP A 78 -1.84 7.46 -21.66
C ASP A 78 -2.92 7.43 -20.57
N VAL A 79 -2.66 8.11 -19.45
CA VAL A 79 -3.62 8.23 -18.34
C VAL A 79 -4.80 9.12 -18.74
N GLU A 80 -4.55 10.26 -19.38
CA GLU A 80 -5.61 11.15 -19.88
C GLU A 80 -6.51 10.44 -20.90
N ASP A 81 -5.92 9.66 -21.82
CA ASP A 81 -6.65 8.88 -22.83
C ASP A 81 -7.52 7.80 -22.19
N ALA A 82 -7.00 7.08 -21.19
CA ALA A 82 -7.77 6.08 -20.46
C ALA A 82 -8.97 6.70 -19.70
N ILE A 83 -8.77 7.85 -19.07
CA ILE A 83 -9.84 8.60 -18.38
C ILE A 83 -10.88 9.11 -19.39
N ALA A 84 -10.43 9.64 -20.53
CA ALA A 84 -11.30 10.13 -21.59
C ALA A 84 -12.14 9.00 -22.19
N TRP A 85 -11.56 7.81 -22.38
CA TRP A 85 -12.27 6.61 -22.79
C TRP A 85 -13.34 6.21 -21.77
N ALA A 86 -12.99 6.15 -20.48
CA ALA A 86 -13.91 5.77 -19.40
C ALA A 86 -15.09 6.75 -19.24
N ARG A 87 -14.88 8.04 -19.49
CA ARG A 87 -15.93 9.08 -19.45
C ARG A 87 -16.88 9.06 -20.65
N ARG A 88 -16.48 8.45 -21.77
CA ARG A 88 -17.30 8.31 -22.98
C ARG A 88 -18.15 7.03 -22.98
N GLY A 89 -18.03 6.20 -21.94
CA GLY A 89 -18.88 5.03 -21.69
C GLY A 89 -20.30 5.41 -21.30
#